data_AF-A0A7C0ZK62-F1
#
_entry.id   AF-A0A7C0ZK62-F1
#
_cell.length_a   1.000
_cell.length_b   1.000
_cell.length_c   1.000
_cell.angle_alpha   90.00
_cell.angle_beta   90.00
_cell.angle_gamma   90.00
#
_symmetry.space_group_name_H-M   'P 1'
#
loop_
_entity.id
_entity.type
_entity.pdbx_description
1 polymer ?
#
loop_
_entity_poly.entity_id
_entity_poly.type
_entity_poly.pdbx_seq_one_letter_code
_entity_poly.pdbx_strand_id
1 'polypeptide(L)'
;MIRGFSGTTLIDFPGRIASIVFIGGCNFRCPFCHNPELVLPDLIQKLPILTPEEVLEELQNRMGFIQGVTITGGEPLVWDRLINFVRETKSLGLEVKIDTNCYF
;
A
#
# COMPACT_ATOMS: atom_id res chain seq x y z
N MET A 1 -8.34 -0.69 -4.00
CA MET A 1 -7.80 -1.90 -4.68
C MET A 1 -6.29 -1.84 -4.68
N ILE A 2 -5.57 -2.96 -4.59
CA ILE A 2 -4.10 -2.93 -4.61
C ILE A 2 -3.61 -2.95 -6.06
N ARG A 3 -2.71 -2.03 -6.40
CA ARG A 3 -2.16 -1.82 -7.75
C ARG A 3 -0.65 -1.97 -7.85
N GLY A 4 0.02 -2.16 -6.72
CA GLY A 4 1.45 -2.37 -6.67
C GLY A 4 1.92 -2.88 -5.32
N PHE A 5 3.07 -3.53 -5.33
CA PHE A 5 3.75 -4.03 -4.16
C PHE A 5 5.25 -3.83 -4.35
N SER A 6 5.93 -3.27 -3.35
CA SER A 6 7.38 -3.22 -3.29
C SER A 6 7.86 -4.07 -2.13
N GLY A 7 8.68 -5.08 -2.44
CA GLY A 7 9.09 -6.10 -1.49
C GLY A 7 9.91 -5.57 -0.32
N THR A 8 10.67 -4.48 -0.51
CA THR A 8 11.52 -3.90 0.52
C THR A 8 11.65 -2.38 0.36
N THR A 9 11.61 -1.67 1.48
CA THR A 9 11.99 -0.28 1.63
C THR A 9 12.72 -0.08 2.97
N LEU A 10 13.61 0.92 2.99
CA LEU A 10 14.37 1.35 4.16
C LEU A 10 14.02 2.79 4.57
N ILE A 11 13.16 3.48 3.81
CA ILE A 11 12.89 4.91 3.98
C ILE A 11 11.43 5.21 4.30
N ASP A 12 10.49 4.37 3.83
CA ASP A 12 9.06 4.65 3.98
C ASP A 12 8.49 4.20 5.31
N PHE A 13 9.28 3.55 6.17
CA PHE A 13 8.89 3.21 7.54
C PHE A 13 10.02 3.62 8.50
N PRO A 14 9.82 4.67 9.32
CA PRO A 14 10.86 5.17 10.22
C PRO A 14 11.42 4.08 11.14
N GLY A 15 12.72 3.80 11.02
CA GLY A 15 13.43 2.85 11.87
C GLY A 15 13.12 1.37 11.61
N ARG A 16 12.44 1.03 10.50
CA ARG A 16 12.07 -0.35 10.16
C ARG A 16 12.45 -0.70 8.73
N ILE A 17 12.86 -1.95 8.52
CA ILE A 17 12.83 -2.55 7.18
C ILE A 17 11.38 -2.94 6.90
N ALA A 18 10.80 -2.45 5.81
CA ALA A 18 9.38 -2.64 5.53
C ALA A 18 9.12 -3.06 4.09
N SER A 19 7.89 -3.48 3.79
CA SER A 19 7.37 -3.54 2.42
C SER A 19 6.40 -2.39 2.17
N ILE A 20 6.13 -2.07 0.90
CA ILE A 20 5.16 -1.04 0.51
C ILE A 20 4.01 -1.67 -0.25
N VAL A 21 2.78 -1.32 0.10
CA VAL A 21 1.56 -1.69 -0.61
C VAL A 21 0.96 -0.44 -1.22
N PHE A 22 0.78 -0.42 -2.54
CA PHE A 22 0.22 0.72 -3.27
C PHE A 22 -1.25 0.49 -3.58
N ILE A 23 -2.11 1.32 -3.00
CA ILE A 23 -3.53 1.39 -3.30
C ILE A 23 -3.73 2.22 -4.56
N GLY A 24 -4.56 1.71 -5.46
CA GLY A 24 -5.03 2.44 -6.63
C GLY A 24 -6.30 3.23 -6.32
N GLY A 25 -6.36 4.43 -6.88
CA GLY A 25 -7.42 5.42 -6.67
C GLY A 25 -6.98 6.51 -5.69
N CYS A 26 -7.31 7.76 -6.01
CA CYS A 26 -7.10 8.91 -5.13
C CYS A 26 -8.24 9.91 -5.33
N ASN A 27 -8.67 10.55 -4.25
CA ASN A 27 -9.62 11.66 -4.28
C ASN A 27 -9.01 12.98 -4.79
N PHE A 28 -7.68 13.07 -4.90
CA PHE A 28 -6.97 14.26 -5.40
C PHE A 28 -6.44 14.07 -6.83
N ARG A 29 -6.10 15.18 -7.48
CA ARG A 29 -5.43 15.26 -8.79
C ARG A 29 -4.29 16.29 -8.74
N CYS A 30 -3.36 16.08 -7.81
CA CYS A 30 -2.24 17.00 -7.60
C CYS A 30 -1.44 17.19 -8.91
N PRO A 31 -1.13 18.42 -9.34
CA PRO A 31 -0.36 18.66 -10.57
C PRO A 31 1.08 18.14 -10.51
N PHE A 32 1.59 17.87 -9.29
CA PHE A 32 2.90 17.30 -9.01
C PHE A 32 2.81 15.86 -8.47
N CYS A 33 1.73 15.12 -8.79
CA CYS A 33 1.59 13.73 -8.36
C CYS A 33 2.78 12.91 -8.85
N HIS A 34 3.51 12.28 -7.93
CA HIS A 34 4.67 11.44 -8.26
C HIS A 34 4.25 10.10 -8.88
N ASN A 35 3.06 9.60 -8.54
CA ASN A 35 2.53 8.31 -8.99
C ASN A 35 1.19 8.50 -9.74
N PRO A 36 1.15 9.27 -10.85
CA PRO A 36 -0.09 9.56 -11.58
C PRO A 36 -0.77 8.30 -12.11
N GLU A 37 -0.01 7.21 -12.33
CA GLU A 37 -0.51 5.91 -12.74
C GLU A 37 -1.47 5.26 -11.75
N LEU A 38 -1.36 5.60 -10.46
CA LEU A 38 -2.29 5.13 -9.43
C LEU A 38 -3.60 5.93 -9.39
N VAL A 39 -3.71 7.01 -10.17
CA VAL A 39 -4.76 8.02 -10.01
C VAL A 39 -5.54 8.28 -11.30
N LEU A 40 -4.86 8.33 -12.44
CA LEU A 40 -5.48 8.62 -13.73
C LEU A 40 -6.20 7.39 -14.30
N PRO A 41 -7.50 7.50 -14.69
CA PRO A 41 -8.29 6.37 -15.16
C PRO A 41 -7.66 5.57 -16.30
N ASP A 42 -7.03 6.24 -17.27
CA ASP A 42 -6.42 5.57 -18.42
C ASP A 42 -5.10 4.87 -18.10
N LEU A 43 -4.45 5.25 -16.99
CA LEU A 43 -3.18 4.67 -16.56
C LEU A 43 -3.39 3.53 -15.56
N ILE A 44 -4.30 3.72 -14.59
CA ILE A 44 -4.57 2.74 -13.54
C ILE A 44 -5.07 1.41 -14.10
N GLN A 45 -5.79 1.43 -15.22
CA GLN A 45 -6.27 0.24 -15.92
C GLN A 45 -5.13 -0.63 -16.48
N LYS A 46 -3.94 -0.05 -16.70
CA LYS A 46 -2.75 -0.76 -17.20
C LYS A 46 -1.95 -1.44 -16.08
N LEU A 47 -2.23 -1.09 -14.82
CA LEU A 47 -1.54 -1.66 -13.67
C LEU A 47 -2.13 -3.02 -13.28
N PRO A 48 -1.31 -3.94 -12.73
CA PRO A 48 -1.81 -5.21 -12.22
C PRO A 48 -2.86 -4.98 -11.13
N ILE A 49 -3.73 -5.96 -10.96
CA ILE A 49 -4.65 -6.02 -9.82
C ILE A 49 -4.11 -7.12 -8.92
N LEU A 50 -3.71 -6.75 -7.71
CA LEU A 50 -3.32 -7.70 -6.69
C LEU A 50 -4.47 -7.88 -5.71
N THR A 51 -4.76 -9.12 -5.38
CA THR A 51 -5.70 -9.46 -4.31
C THR A 51 -5.03 -9.23 -2.96
N PRO A 52 -5.80 -8.88 -1.91
CA PRO A 52 -5.27 -8.82 -0.55
C PRO A 52 -4.58 -10.11 -0.12
N GLU A 53 -5.10 -11.25 -0.55
CA GLU A 53 -4.60 -12.58 -0.22
C GLU A 53 -3.21 -12.83 -0.82
N GLU A 54 -2.99 -12.49 -2.10
CA GLU A 54 -1.66 -12.55 -2.74
C GLU A 54 -0.63 -11.66 -2.02
N VAL A 55 -1.04 -10.46 -1.60
CA VAL A 55 -0.14 -9.53 -0.91
C VAL A 55 0.17 -10.02 0.51
N LEU A 56 -0.81 -10.59 1.22
CA LEU A 56 -0.59 -11.18 2.54
C LEU A 56 0.36 -12.37 2.46
N GLU A 57 0.27 -13.20 1.42
CA GLU A 57 1.22 -14.29 1.16
C GLU A 57 2.64 -13.77 0.93
N GLU A 58 2.81 -12.73 0.09
CA GLU A 58 4.10 -12.06 -0.12
C GLU A 58 4.69 -11.48 1.17
N LEU A 59 3.85 -10.87 2.02
CA LEU A 59 4.26 -10.35 3.32
C LEU A 59 4.68 -11.48 4.27
N GLN A 60 3.93 -12.57 4.29
CA GLN A 60 4.22 -13.75 5.11
C GLN A 60 5.57 -14.37 4.73
N ASN A 61 5.86 -14.48 3.43
CA ASN A 61 7.13 -14.99 2.91
C ASN A 61 8.34 -14.10 3.29
N ARG A 62 8.09 -12.86 3.73
CA ARG A 62 9.12 -11.86 4.08
C ARG A 62 9.29 -11.64 5.58
N MET A 63 8.47 -12.25 6.44
CA MET A 63 8.43 -12.04 7.90
C MET A 63 9.78 -12.18 8.63
N GLY A 64 10.73 -12.94 8.07
CA GLY A 64 12.09 -13.05 8.62
C GLY A 64 13.02 -11.87 8.33
N PHE A 65 12.58 -10.94 7.49
CA PHE A 65 13.39 -9.82 6.97
C PHE A 65 12.72 -8.47 7.17
N ILE A 66 11.40 -8.37 6.97
CA ILE A 66 10.65 -7.14 7.20
C ILE A 66 10.06 -7.09 8.60
N GLN A 67 9.88 -5.88 9.11
CA GLN A 67 9.34 -5.59 10.44
C GLN A 67 8.02 -4.82 10.36
N GLY A 68 7.68 -4.28 9.18
CA GLY A 68 6.45 -3.55 8.98
C GLY A 68 6.04 -3.41 7.53
N VAL A 69 4.90 -2.78 7.32
CA VAL A 69 4.30 -2.51 6.02
C VAL A 69 3.84 -1.06 5.98
N THR A 70 4.23 -0.34 4.95
CA THR A 70 3.68 0.97 4.63
C THR A 70 2.58 0.80 3.57
N ILE A 71 1.35 1.13 3.95
CA ILE A 71 0.21 1.16 3.04
C ILE A 71 0.06 2.60 2.55
N THR A 72 0.22 2.79 1.25
CA THR A 72 0.24 4.10 0.58
C THR A 72 -0.44 3.95 -0.78
N GLY A 73 -0.09 4.82 -1.73
CA GLY A 73 -0.56 4.79 -3.09
C GLY A 73 -1.90 5.49 -3.22
N GLY A 74 -2.08 6.20 -4.34
CA GLY A 74 -3.18 7.14 -4.53
C GLY A 74 -3.58 7.83 -3.22
N GLU A 75 -4.73 7.44 -2.68
CA GLU A 75 -5.10 7.66 -1.29
C GLU A 75 -5.60 6.34 -0.65
N PRO A 76 -4.93 5.76 0.36
CA PRO A 76 -5.36 4.51 0.97
C PRO A 76 -6.75 4.57 1.59
N LEU A 77 -7.13 5.69 2.19
CA LEU A 77 -8.39 5.83 2.93
C LEU A 77 -9.64 5.79 2.04
N VAL A 78 -9.49 5.90 0.71
CA VAL A 78 -10.63 5.70 -0.23
C VAL A 78 -10.96 4.23 -0.44
N TRP A 79 -10.11 3.31 0.02
CA TRP A 79 -10.34 1.88 -0.14
C TRP A 79 -11.07 1.28 1.06
N ASP A 80 -12.32 0.89 0.84
CA ASP A 80 -13.23 0.29 1.82
C ASP A 80 -12.68 -0.92 2.59
N ARG A 81 -11.86 -1.76 1.93
CA ARG A 81 -11.26 -2.95 2.57
C ARG A 81 -10.01 -2.64 3.42
N LEU A 82 -9.54 -1.39 3.49
CA LEU A 82 -8.31 -1.03 4.19
C LEU A 82 -8.28 -1.53 5.64
N ILE A 83 -9.35 -1.35 6.40
CA ILE A 83 -9.40 -1.73 7.82
C ILE A 83 -9.21 -3.24 8.01
N ASN A 84 -9.82 -4.05 7.15
CA ASN A 84 -9.66 -5.51 7.22
C ASN A 84 -8.23 -5.90 6.83
N PHE A 85 -7.70 -5.31 5.76
CA PHE A 85 -6.32 -5.56 5.33
C PHE A 85 -5.28 -5.18 6.40
N VAL A 86 -5.49 -4.07 7.12
CA VAL A 86 -4.63 -3.67 8.26
C VAL A 86 -4.70 -4.70 9.39
N ARG A 87 -5.89 -5.23 9.71
CA ARG A 87 -6.05 -6.26 10.75
C ARG A 87 -5.34 -7.55 10.37
N GLU A 88 -5.47 -7.99 9.13
CA GLU A 88 -4.81 -9.17 8.59
C GLU A 88 -3.28 -8.99 8.55
N THR A 89 -2.80 -7.81 8.14
CA THR A 89 -1.36 -7.51 8.15
C THR A 89 -0.80 -7.53 9.58
N LYS A 90 -1.54 -6.97 10.55
CA LYS A 90 -1.14 -6.98 11.95
C LYS A 90 -1.19 -8.38 12.57
N SER A 91 -2.09 -9.26 12.13
CA SER A 91 -2.14 -10.64 12.65
C SER A 91 -0.94 -11.48 12.22
N LEU A 92 -0.22 -11.07 11.16
CA LEU A 92 1.09 -11.65 10.81
C LEU A 92 2.21 -11.23 11.78
N GLY A 93 1.99 -10.23 12.65
CA GLY A 93 2.99 -9.69 13.56
C GLY A 93 3.78 -8.49 13.00
N LEU A 94 3.35 -7.93 11.87
CA LEU A 94 3.96 -6.75 11.25
C LEU A 94 3.37 -5.45 11.82
N GLU A 95 4.23 -4.45 11.99
CA GLU A 95 3.77 -3.09 12.23
C GLU A 95 3.19 -2.49 10.94
N VAL A 96 2.21 -1.60 11.08
CA VAL A 96 1.55 -0.98 9.92
C VAL A 96 1.64 0.53 10.02
N LYS A 97 2.14 1.15 8.95
CA LYS A 97 2.12 2.59 8.70
C LYS A 97 1.16 2.87 7.55
N ILE A 98 0.39 3.95 7.64
CA ILE A 98 -0.49 4.42 6.57
C ILE A 98 0.00 5.81 6.14
N ASP A 99 0.27 5.98 4.85
CA ASP A 99 0.55 7.28 4.25
C ASP A 99 -0.69 7.79 3.53
N THR A 100 -1.25 8.88 4.04
CA THR A 100 -2.51 9.46 3.59
C THR A 100 -2.34 10.96 3.35
N ASN A 101 -3.16 11.52 2.49
CA ASN A 101 -3.32 12.96 2.26
C ASN A 101 -4.16 13.66 3.35
N CYS A 102 -4.69 12.91 4.32
CA CYS A 102 -5.47 13.43 5.45
C CYS A 102 -6.74 14.21 5.05
N TYR A 103 -7.36 13.86 3.92
CA TYR A 103 -8.67 14.39 3.56
C TYR A 103 -9.80 13.67 4.32
N PHE A 104 -10.68 14.43 4.97
CA PHE A 104 -11.84 13.96 5.72
C PHE A 104 -13.14 14.31 5.01
#